data_AF-A0A949KLL1-F1
#
_entry.id   AF-A0A949KLL1-F1
#
_cell.length_a   1.000
_cell.length_b   1.000
_cell.length_c   1.000
_cell.angle_alpha   90.00
_cell.angle_beta   90.00
_cell.angle_gamma   90.00
#
_symmetry.space_group_name_H-M   'P 1'
#
loop_
_entity.id
_entity.type
_entity.pdbx_description
1 polymer ?
#
loop_
_entity_poly.entity_id
_entity_poly.type
_entity_poly.pdbx_seq_one_letter_code
_entity_poly.pdbx_strand_id
1 'polypeptide(L)'
;MIGLSARLEGENPFTRLERVLPEVLRASLEQALQVGLAASLERMRPGGGGPQIRSGRLANSLRTEVFQDGDTWVGRLSADAPYAAAQEYGAVIQAKQRKYLKFQVQGRWVQKQRVELPARPYLRPGAEAAAEALREIIAQKLMEAMA
;
A
#
# COMPACT_ATOMS: atom_id res chain seq x y z
N MET A 1 -21.52 20.79 44.77
CA MET A 1 -21.36 19.61 43.89
C MET A 1 -21.98 19.99 42.55
N ILE A 2 -21.19 20.09 41.49
CA ILE A 2 -21.70 20.49 40.17
C ILE A 2 -21.90 19.21 39.36
N GLY A 3 -23.16 18.88 39.06
CA GLY A 3 -23.51 17.78 38.17
C GLY A 3 -23.71 18.32 36.76
N LEU A 4 -23.00 17.75 35.80
CA LEU A 4 -23.25 17.97 34.37
C LEU A 4 -24.19 16.87 33.88
N SER A 5 -25.33 17.24 33.32
CA SER A 5 -26.25 16.33 32.64
C SER A 5 -26.36 16.73 31.18
N ALA A 6 -26.06 15.81 30.27
CA ALA A 6 -26.36 15.95 28.85
C ALA A 6 -27.55 15.05 28.52
N ARG A 7 -28.58 15.61 27.88
CA ARG A 7 -29.73 14.86 27.35
C ARG A 7 -29.60 14.84 25.83
N LEU A 8 -29.58 13.64 25.26
CA LEU A 8 -29.52 13.45 23.81
C LEU A 8 -30.95 13.65 23.27
N GLU A 9 -31.19 14.74 22.54
CA GLU A 9 -32.44 14.94 21.81
C GLU A 9 -32.31 14.35 20.40
N GLY A 10 -33.21 13.45 20.00
CA GLY A 10 -33.22 12.80 18.69
C GLY A 10 -32.79 11.31 18.69
N GLU A 11 -32.39 10.81 17.53
CA GLU A 11 -31.89 9.43 17.36
C GLU A 11 -30.64 9.22 18.24
N ASN A 12 -30.55 8.05 18.89
CA ASN A 12 -29.39 7.71 19.70
C ASN A 12 -28.10 7.78 18.84
N PRO A 13 -27.11 8.61 19.22
CA PRO A 13 -25.88 8.79 18.45
C PRO A 13 -25.09 7.48 18.27
N PHE A 14 -25.21 6.54 19.21
CA PHE A 14 -24.57 5.22 19.08
C PHE A 14 -25.23 4.37 18.01
N THR A 15 -26.56 4.40 17.89
CA THR A 15 -27.28 3.69 16.82
C THR A 15 -26.97 4.27 15.45
N ARG A 16 -26.85 5.60 15.35
CA ARG A 16 -26.38 6.26 14.13
C ARG A 16 -24.95 5.85 13.79
N LEU A 17 -24.05 5.88 14.78
CA LEU A 17 -22.66 5.49 14.62
C LEU A 17 -22.54 4.05 14.10
N GLU A 18 -23.22 3.10 14.74
CA GLU A 18 -23.26 1.69 14.30
C GLU A 18 -23.68 1.54 12.84
N ARG A 19 -24.66 2.35 12.39
CA ARG A 19 -25.13 2.34 11.01
C ARG A 19 -24.11 2.91 10.02
N VAL A 20 -23.40 3.98 10.37
CA VAL A 20 -22.47 4.67 9.44
C VAL A 20 -21.05 4.11 9.48
N LEU A 21 -20.64 3.49 10.58
CA LEU A 21 -19.27 3.05 10.82
C LEU A 21 -18.72 2.13 9.72
N PRO A 22 -19.46 1.12 9.20
CA PRO A 22 -18.93 0.25 8.14
C PRO A 22 -18.52 1.01 6.88
N GLU A 23 -19.35 1.95 6.43
CA GLU A 23 -19.05 2.76 5.24
C GLU A 23 -17.94 3.77 5.52
N VAL A 24 -17.90 4.36 6.72
CA VAL A 24 -16.81 5.24 7.14
C VAL A 24 -15.47 4.49 7.13
N LEU A 25 -15.41 3.27 7.67
CA LEU A 25 -14.19 2.45 7.67
C LEU A 25 -13.76 2.09 6.25
N ARG A 26 -14.70 1.59 5.43
CA ARG A 26 -14.43 1.24 4.04
C ARG A 26 -13.90 2.45 3.26
N ALA A 27 -14.61 3.57 3.28
CA ALA A 27 -14.22 4.79 2.57
C ALA A 27 -12.90 5.37 3.10
N SER A 28 -12.62 5.24 4.40
CA SER A 28 -11.35 5.66 4.98
C SER A 28 -10.18 4.83 4.47
N LEU A 29 -10.34 3.50 4.41
CA LEU A 29 -9.34 2.59 3.85
C LEU A 29 -9.12 2.85 2.37
N GLU A 30 -10.18 3.05 1.58
CA GLU A 30 -10.07 3.36 0.16
C GLU A 30 -9.23 4.64 -0.06
N GLN A 31 -9.52 5.70 0.70
CA GLN A 31 -8.78 6.95 0.61
C GLN A 31 -7.33 6.81 1.11
N ALA A 32 -7.09 6.11 2.22
CA ALA A 32 -5.75 5.84 2.72
C ALA A 32 -4.90 5.04 1.71
N LEU A 33 -5.50 4.04 1.05
CA LEU A 33 -4.83 3.28 -0.01
C LEU A 33 -4.47 4.15 -1.22
N GLN A 34 -5.26 5.18 -1.56
CA GLN A 34 -4.87 6.14 -2.60
C GLN A 34 -3.63 6.95 -2.19
N VAL A 35 -3.53 7.35 -0.92
CA VAL A 35 -2.31 7.98 -0.39
C VAL A 35 -1.11 7.02 -0.52
N GLY A 36 -1.28 5.76 -0.12
CA GLY A 36 -0.20 4.78 -0.23
C GLY A 36 0.19 4.44 -1.67
N LEU A 37 -0.77 4.41 -2.59
CA LEU A 37 -0.53 4.23 -4.02
C LEU A 37 0.28 5.40 -4.58
N ALA A 38 -0.10 6.63 -4.25
CA ALA A 38 0.63 7.83 -4.65
C ALA A 38 2.07 7.82 -4.12
N ALA A 39 2.26 7.50 -2.84
CA ALA A 39 3.58 7.37 -2.24
C ALA A 39 4.44 6.27 -2.90
N SER A 40 3.84 5.13 -3.25
CA SER A 40 4.52 4.06 -3.99
C SER A 40 5.00 4.53 -5.37
N LEU A 41 4.16 5.29 -6.08
CA LEU A 41 4.52 5.84 -7.39
C LEU A 41 5.61 6.91 -7.28
N GLU A 42 5.57 7.74 -6.25
CA GLU A 42 6.60 8.75 -5.98
C GLU A 42 7.98 8.10 -5.76
N ARG A 43 8.02 6.99 -5.00
CA ARG A 43 9.24 6.20 -4.83
C ARG A 43 9.84 5.70 -6.14
N MET A 44 9.01 5.42 -7.15
CA MET A 44 9.45 4.95 -8.46
C MET A 44 9.91 6.07 -9.42
N ARG A 45 9.72 7.35 -9.05
CA ARG A 45 10.21 8.48 -9.85
C ARG A 45 11.75 8.57 -9.80
N PRO A 46 12.38 9.24 -10.78
CA PRO A 46 13.80 9.54 -10.71
C PRO A 46 14.17 10.21 -9.38
N GLY A 47 15.10 9.61 -8.63
CA GLY A 47 15.50 10.10 -7.31
C GLY A 47 14.66 9.60 -6.12
N GLY A 48 13.52 8.94 -6.37
CA GLY A 48 12.59 8.49 -5.33
C GLY A 48 13.04 7.28 -4.49
N GLY A 49 14.20 6.69 -4.79
CA GLY A 49 14.80 5.59 -4.02
C GLY A 49 14.18 4.20 -4.24
N GLY A 50 13.12 4.08 -5.02
CA GLY A 50 12.53 2.83 -5.50
C GLY A 50 13.02 2.44 -6.91
N PRO A 51 12.36 1.46 -7.56
CA PRO A 51 12.70 1.03 -8.91
C PRO A 51 12.31 2.12 -9.91
N GLN A 52 13.27 2.59 -10.71
CA GLN A 52 13.00 3.62 -11.71
C GLN A 52 12.15 3.09 -12.87
N ILE A 53 11.11 3.84 -13.22
CA ILE A 53 10.19 3.50 -14.30
C ILE A 53 10.91 3.53 -15.66
N ARG A 54 10.86 2.40 -16.39
CA ARG A 54 11.33 2.32 -17.78
C ARG A 54 10.18 2.13 -18.78
N SER A 55 9.35 1.12 -18.57
CA SER A 55 8.20 0.79 -19.44
C SER A 55 6.83 1.00 -18.79
N GLY A 56 6.79 1.41 -17.51
CA GLY A 56 5.56 1.54 -16.75
C GLY A 56 4.95 0.23 -16.24
N ARG A 57 5.44 -0.94 -16.66
CA ARG A 57 4.83 -2.24 -16.30
C ARG A 57 4.68 -2.47 -14.79
N LEU A 58 5.70 -2.11 -13.99
CA LEU A 58 5.63 -2.26 -12.53
C LEU A 58 4.61 -1.30 -11.92
N ALA A 59 4.66 -0.02 -12.28
CA ALA A 59 3.72 0.98 -11.82
C ALA A 59 2.27 0.61 -12.18
N ASN A 60 2.04 0.16 -13.42
CA ASN A 60 0.72 -0.28 -13.91
C ASN A 60 0.24 -1.60 -13.29
N SER A 61 1.11 -2.31 -12.56
CA SER A 61 0.74 -3.53 -11.82
C SER A 61 0.33 -3.26 -10.38
N LEU A 62 0.43 -2.01 -9.91
CA LEU A 62 -0.04 -1.64 -8.58
C LEU A 62 -1.56 -1.77 -8.49
N ARG A 63 -2.05 -2.32 -7.38
CA ARG A 63 -3.48 -2.52 -7.10
C ARG A 63 -3.80 -2.11 -5.69
N THR A 64 -5.00 -1.57 -5.52
CA THR A 64 -5.60 -1.27 -4.22
C THR A 64 -6.92 -2.01 -4.13
N GLU A 65 -7.18 -2.63 -2.99
CA GLU A 65 -8.41 -3.38 -2.75
C GLU A 65 -8.85 -3.16 -1.31
N VAL A 66 -10.15 -2.97 -1.09
CA VAL A 66 -10.74 -2.96 0.25
C VAL A 66 -11.80 -4.05 0.29
N PHE A 67 -11.69 -4.94 1.26
CA PHE A 67 -12.61 -6.06 1.44
C PHE A 67 -12.83 -6.32 2.92
N GLN A 68 -13.88 -7.08 3.21
CA GLN A 68 -14.21 -7.51 4.56
C GLN A 68 -13.67 -8.92 4.80
N ASP A 69 -13.02 -9.13 5.94
CA ASP A 69 -12.57 -10.43 6.44
C ASP A 69 -13.13 -10.62 7.86
N GLY A 70 -14.23 -11.38 7.96
CA GLY A 70 -15.03 -11.46 9.18
C GLY A 70 -15.57 -10.10 9.61
N ASP A 71 -15.23 -9.67 10.82
CA ASP A 71 -15.64 -8.37 11.37
C ASP A 71 -14.63 -7.24 11.08
N THR A 72 -13.60 -7.51 10.27
CA THR A 72 -12.52 -6.57 9.98
C THR A 72 -12.60 -6.06 8.54
N TRP A 73 -12.49 -4.74 8.37
CA TRP A 73 -12.20 -4.15 7.06
C TRP A 73 -10.70 -4.15 6.80
N VAL A 74 -10.29 -4.71 5.66
CA VAL A 74 -8.90 -4.86 5.26
C VAL A 74 -8.63 -4.05 4.00
N GLY A 75 -7.65 -3.15 4.07
CA GLY A 75 -7.07 -2.49 2.91
C GLY A 75 -5.82 -3.20 2.44
N ARG A 76 -5.72 -3.48 1.14
CA ARG A 76 -4.58 -4.14 0.50
C ARG A 76 -3.98 -3.24 -0.58
N LEU A 77 -2.67 -3.03 -0.50
CA LEU A 77 -1.84 -2.44 -1.56
C LEU A 77 -0.89 -3.53 -2.07
N SER A 78 -0.96 -3.87 -3.37
CA SER A 78 -0.19 -4.96 -3.96
C SER A 78 0.41 -4.60 -5.33
N ALA A 79 1.29 -5.46 -5.83
CA ALA A 79 1.88 -5.36 -7.16
C ALA A 79 1.98 -6.74 -7.83
N ASP A 80 1.41 -6.88 -9.02
CA ASP A 80 1.28 -8.18 -9.69
C ASP A 80 2.38 -8.48 -10.73
N ALA A 81 3.32 -7.57 -10.94
CA ALA A 81 4.44 -7.84 -11.84
C ALA A 81 5.28 -9.02 -11.32
N PRO A 82 5.74 -9.94 -12.19
CA PRO A 82 6.46 -11.15 -11.75
C PRO A 82 7.80 -10.87 -11.06
N TYR A 83 8.33 -9.65 -11.19
CA TYR A 83 9.56 -9.19 -10.55
C TYR A 83 9.29 -8.19 -9.41
N ALA A 84 8.03 -7.94 -9.05
CA ALA A 84 7.63 -6.97 -8.02
C ALA A 84 8.27 -7.27 -6.66
N ALA A 85 8.18 -8.52 -6.20
CA ALA A 85 8.77 -8.96 -4.94
C ALA A 85 10.31 -8.83 -4.94
N ALA A 86 10.95 -9.17 -6.05
CA ALA A 86 12.41 -9.03 -6.18
C ALA A 86 12.87 -7.56 -6.13
N GLN A 87 12.04 -6.63 -6.62
CA GLN A 87 12.32 -5.20 -6.48
C GLN A 87 12.09 -4.73 -5.03
N GLU A 88 10.99 -5.15 -4.39
CA GLU A 88 10.65 -4.73 -3.02
C GLU A 88 11.69 -5.22 -1.99
N TYR A 89 12.00 -6.51 -2.01
CA TYR A 89 12.78 -7.18 -0.97
C TYR A 89 14.22 -7.47 -1.37
N GLY A 90 14.59 -7.23 -2.63
CA GLY A 90 15.81 -7.76 -3.22
C GLY A 90 15.66 -9.23 -3.59
N ALA A 91 16.67 -9.77 -4.27
CA ALA A 91 16.68 -11.18 -4.65
C ALA A 91 18.09 -11.70 -4.92
N VAL A 92 18.28 -12.99 -4.72
CA VAL A 92 19.47 -13.71 -5.20
C VAL A 92 19.05 -14.58 -6.40
N ILE A 93 19.63 -14.27 -7.56
CA ILE A 93 19.42 -15.05 -8.79
C ILE A 93 20.65 -15.95 -8.96
N GLN A 94 20.45 -17.27 -8.95
CA GLN A 94 21.54 -18.23 -9.03
C GLN A 94 21.30 -19.30 -10.10
N ALA A 95 22.39 -19.76 -10.71
CA ALA A 95 22.34 -20.87 -11.66
C ALA A 95 22.03 -22.17 -10.92
N LYS A 96 20.95 -22.87 -11.33
CA LYS A 96 20.52 -24.13 -10.68
C LYS A 96 21.10 -25.38 -11.34
N GLN A 97 20.90 -25.53 -12.66
CA GLN A 97 21.27 -26.75 -13.39
C GLN A 97 22.58 -26.64 -14.16
N ARG A 98 22.93 -25.43 -14.60
CA ARG A 98 24.16 -25.15 -15.36
C ARG A 98 25.12 -24.33 -14.49
N LYS A 99 26.39 -24.31 -14.88
CA LYS A 99 27.46 -23.64 -14.11
C LYS A 99 27.26 -22.13 -14.00
N TYR A 100 26.71 -21.48 -15.02
CA TYR A 100 26.57 -20.02 -15.09
C TYR A 100 25.21 -19.59 -15.65
N LEU A 101 24.67 -18.50 -15.11
CA LEU A 101 23.73 -17.61 -15.76
C LEU A 101 24.44 -16.91 -16.91
N LYS A 102 23.73 -16.68 -18.01
CA LYS A 102 24.26 -15.99 -19.19
C LYS A 102 23.37 -14.81 -19.53
N PHE A 103 23.98 -13.63 -19.62
CA PHE A 103 23.29 -12.39 -19.94
C PHE A 103 24.02 -11.68 -21.08
N GLN A 104 23.27 -10.96 -21.90
CA GLN A 104 23.85 -10.00 -22.83
C GLN A 104 23.69 -8.61 -22.24
N VAL A 105 24.81 -7.92 -22.00
CA VAL A 105 24.84 -6.56 -21.45
C VAL A 105 25.66 -5.70 -22.39
N GLN A 106 25.03 -4.68 -22.98
CA GLN A 106 25.68 -3.77 -23.94
C GLN A 106 26.41 -4.52 -25.07
N GLY A 107 25.76 -5.54 -25.64
CA GLY A 107 26.31 -6.36 -26.72
C GLY A 107 27.31 -7.43 -26.30
N ARG A 108 27.77 -7.45 -25.04
CA ARG A 108 28.74 -8.44 -24.54
C ARG A 108 28.07 -9.55 -23.73
N TRP A 109 28.54 -10.78 -23.91
CA TRP A 109 28.12 -11.92 -23.10
C TRP A 109 28.80 -11.90 -21.74
N VAL A 110 28.00 -11.95 -20.68
CA VAL A 110 28.45 -12.02 -19.29
C VAL A 110 27.99 -13.34 -18.68
N GLN A 111 28.90 -14.00 -17.95
CA GLN A 111 28.62 -15.24 -17.24
C GLN A 111 28.82 -15.06 -15.73
N LYS A 112 27.81 -15.42 -14.94
CA LYS A 112 27.85 -15.32 -13.46
C LYS A 112 27.16 -16.53 -12.84
N GLN A 113 27.68 -17.02 -11.72
CA GLN A 113 27.03 -18.11 -10.98
C GLN A 113 25.85 -17.59 -10.15
N ARG A 114 25.99 -16.37 -9.62
CA ARG A 114 25.07 -15.71 -8.71
C ARG A 114 25.04 -14.21 -9.01
N VAL A 115 23.86 -13.61 -8.95
CA VAL A 115 23.63 -12.17 -9.03
C VAL A 115 22.79 -11.78 -7.81
N GLU A 116 23.23 -10.75 -7.11
CA GLU A 116 22.51 -10.17 -5.98
C GLU A 116 21.84 -8.88 -6.45
N LEU A 117 20.52 -8.85 -6.34
CA LEU A 117 19.70 -7.68 -6.63
C LEU A 117 19.38 -6.99 -5.30
N PRO A 118 19.81 -5.73 -5.09
CA PRO A 118 19.50 -5.00 -3.87
C PRO A 118 18.00 -4.67 -3.80
N ALA A 119 17.48 -4.58 -2.59
CA ALA A 119 16.13 -4.11 -2.33
C ALA A 119 15.95 -2.65 -2.76
N ARG A 120 14.80 -2.36 -3.36
CA ARG A 120 14.35 -1.04 -3.81
C ARG A 120 12.89 -0.90 -3.39
N PRO A 121 12.63 -0.68 -2.09
CA PRO A 121 11.28 -0.72 -1.57
C PRO A 121 10.44 0.44 -2.10
N TYR A 122 9.22 0.11 -2.53
CA TYR A 122 8.20 1.02 -3.04
C TYR A 122 6.82 0.71 -2.48
N LEU A 123 6.48 -0.55 -2.22
CA LEU A 123 5.22 -0.93 -1.58
C LEU A 123 5.25 -0.64 -0.09
N ARG A 124 6.32 -1.01 0.62
CA ARG A 124 6.40 -0.78 2.08
C ARG A 124 6.27 0.70 2.45
N PRO A 125 7.01 1.64 1.82
CA PRO A 125 6.81 3.07 2.06
C PRO A 125 5.39 3.55 1.72
N GLY A 126 4.77 2.96 0.70
CA GLY A 126 3.37 3.25 0.37
C GLY A 126 2.40 2.76 1.44
N ALA A 127 2.60 1.56 1.96
CA ALA A 127 1.78 1.01 3.04
C ALA A 127 1.94 1.82 4.34
N GLU A 128 3.17 2.27 4.65
CA GLU A 128 3.45 3.17 5.78
C GLU A 128 2.72 4.49 5.63
N ALA A 129 2.80 5.14 4.47
CA ALA A 129 2.07 6.39 4.19
C ALA A 129 0.55 6.23 4.28
N ALA A 130 0.00 5.11 3.81
CA ALA A 130 -1.42 4.80 3.95
C ALA A 130 -1.82 4.66 5.44
N ALA A 131 -1.01 3.94 6.22
CA ALA A 131 -1.27 3.73 7.65
C ALA A 131 -1.21 5.05 8.45
N GLU A 132 -0.25 5.92 8.14
CA GLU A 132 -0.13 7.25 8.75
C GLU A 132 -1.36 8.13 8.43
N ALA A 133 -1.80 8.16 7.17
CA ALA A 133 -2.94 8.97 6.75
C ALA A 133 -4.28 8.43 7.29
N LEU A 134 -4.40 7.12 7.51
CA LEU A 134 -5.66 6.47 7.84
C LEU A 134 -6.33 7.07 9.09
N ARG A 135 -5.56 7.37 10.14
CA ARG A 135 -6.11 7.91 11.39
C ARG A 135 -6.82 9.24 11.19
N GLU A 136 -6.19 10.15 10.46
CA GLU A 136 -6.74 11.47 10.18
C GLU A 136 -7.97 11.37 9.28
N ILE A 137 -7.92 10.50 8.27
CA ILE A 137 -9.05 10.24 7.37
C ILE A 137 -10.26 9.69 8.13
N ILE A 138 -10.06 8.72 9.03
CA ILE A 138 -11.15 8.17 9.86
C ILE A 138 -11.78 9.27 10.71
N ALA A 139 -10.95 10.07 11.39
CA ALA A 139 -11.44 11.15 12.24
C ALA A 139 -12.28 12.16 11.43
N GLN A 140 -11.78 12.57 10.27
CA GLN A 140 -12.48 13.49 9.38
C GLN A 140 -13.83 12.94 8.92
N LYS A 141 -13.85 11.70 8.39
CA LYS A 141 -15.08 11.08 7.89
C LYS A 141 -16.10 10.80 8.99
N LEU A 142 -15.65 10.46 10.21
CA LEU A 142 -16.54 10.32 11.35
C LEU A 142 -17.18 11.66 11.73
N MET A 143 -16.43 12.76 11.73
CA MET A 143 -17.00 14.08 12.01
C MET A 143 -18.04 14.48 10.96
N GLU A 144 -17.74 14.24 9.67
CA GLU A 144 -18.67 14.50 8.56
C GLU A 144 -19.95 13.66 8.64
N ALA A 145 -19.84 12.38 9.02
CA ALA A 145 -20.99 11.47 9.10
C ALA A 145 -21.86 11.70 10.34
N MET A 146 -21.34 12.37 11.37
CA MET A 146 -22.03 12.63 12.63
C MET A 146 -22.58 14.06 12.75
N ALA A 147 -22.18 14.97 11.85
CA ALA A 147 -22.74 16.31 11.71
C ALA A 147 -24.20 16.27 11.23
#